data_AF-A0A9E3EQL6-F1
#
_entry.id   AF-A0A9E3EQL6-F1
#
_cell.length_a   1.000
_cell.length_b   1.000
_cell.length_c   1.000
_cell.angle_alpha   90.00
_cell.angle_beta   90.00
_cell.angle_gamma   90.00
#
_symmetry.space_group_name_H-M   'P 1'
#
loop_
_entity.id
_entity.type
_entity.pdbx_description
1 polymer ?
#
loop_
_entity_poly.entity_id
_entity_poly.type
_entity_poly.pdbx_seq_one_letter_code
_entity_poly.pdbx_strand_id
1 'polypeptide(L)'
;MLKQPRVGRRRSTTPHHITDVALSLFADRGFAEVSVDDVAQAAGIARRTVFRYYASKNAIPWGDFDSHLQHLDKLLAQVDPAMPLGEALRVALLSFNTFDESETIRHRQRMRVILQTPELQAYSMTMYAGWREVIAGFVARRTGLETTDLLVQTVAWTMLGVALSAYEHWLADESVSLPQALGDAFDVVSTGLDELDR
;
A
#
# COMPACT_ATOMS: atom_id res chain seq x y z
N MET A 1 46.31 0.56 31.95
CA MET A 1 45.40 1.10 30.91
C MET A 1 44.19 0.18 30.81
N LEU A 2 43.03 0.64 31.31
CA LEU A 2 41.78 -0.12 31.31
C LEU A 2 41.14 -0.09 29.92
N LYS A 3 40.88 -1.26 29.33
CA LYS A 3 40.09 -1.42 28.09
C LYS A 3 38.64 -1.02 28.38
N GLN A 4 38.16 0.01 27.68
CA GLN A 4 36.75 0.40 27.71
C GLN A 4 35.86 -0.70 27.10
N PRO A 5 34.71 -1.04 27.71
CA PRO A 5 33.75 -1.95 27.11
C PRO A 5 33.08 -1.29 25.89
N ARG A 6 32.98 -2.06 24.80
CA ARG A 6 32.38 -1.65 23.52
C ARG A 6 30.91 -1.25 23.70
N VAL A 7 30.56 -0.13 23.06
CA VAL A 7 29.20 0.42 22.87
C VAL A 7 28.15 -0.68 22.76
N GLY A 8 27.17 -0.61 23.66
CA GLY A 8 26.12 -1.61 23.84
C GLY A 8 25.34 -1.93 22.56
N ARG A 9 24.90 -3.19 22.48
CA ARG A 9 24.04 -3.74 21.44
C ARG A 9 22.87 -2.78 21.17
N ARG A 10 22.83 -2.18 19.98
CA ARG A 10 21.71 -1.36 19.50
C ARG A 10 20.41 -2.14 19.67
N ARG A 11 19.34 -1.47 20.13
CA ARG A 11 18.00 -2.05 20.29
C ARG A 11 17.62 -2.79 19.00
N SER A 12 17.06 -3.99 19.13
CA SER A 12 16.39 -4.67 18.01
C SER A 12 15.29 -3.74 17.53
N THR A 13 15.30 -3.39 16.25
CA THR A 13 14.28 -2.54 15.61
C THR A 13 13.62 -3.37 14.53
N THR A 14 12.31 -3.25 14.38
CA THR A 14 11.57 -3.86 13.28
C THR A 14 11.44 -2.86 12.12
N PRO A 15 11.32 -3.32 10.86
CA PRO A 15 11.01 -2.42 9.74
C PRO A 15 9.77 -1.57 10.03
N HIS A 16 8.73 -2.20 10.55
CA HIS A 16 7.49 -1.52 10.94
C HIS A 16 7.70 -0.37 11.92
N HIS A 17 8.57 -0.52 12.94
CA HIS A 17 8.91 0.58 13.85
C HIS A 17 9.61 1.75 13.13
N ILE A 18 10.48 1.46 12.15
CA ILE A 18 11.12 2.51 11.34
C ILE A 18 10.07 3.26 10.52
N THR A 19 9.15 2.54 9.87
CA THR A 19 8.05 3.16 9.10
C THR A 19 7.19 4.05 10.00
N ASP A 20 6.80 3.60 11.19
CA ASP A 20 5.97 4.40 12.11
C ASP A 20 6.66 5.69 12.55
N VAL A 21 7.93 5.60 12.96
CA VAL A 21 8.72 6.78 13.35
C VAL A 21 8.86 7.74 12.17
N ALA A 22 9.12 7.22 10.97
CA ALA A 22 9.27 8.05 9.78
C ALA A 22 7.96 8.74 9.39
N LEU A 23 6.82 8.04 9.41
CA LEU A 23 5.51 8.60 9.10
C LEU A 23 5.11 9.70 10.09
N SER A 24 5.42 9.56 11.38
CA SER A 24 5.25 10.65 12.36
C SER A 24 6.09 11.86 11.99
N LEU A 25 7.38 11.67 11.75
CA LEU A 25 8.28 12.77 11.38
C LEU A 25 7.83 13.47 10.09
N PHE A 26 7.43 12.71 9.07
CA PHE A 26 6.95 13.26 7.80
C PHE A 26 5.64 14.04 7.96
N ALA A 27 4.74 13.59 8.83
CA ALA A 27 3.51 14.31 9.14
C ALA A 27 3.78 15.61 9.93
N ASP A 28 4.71 15.57 10.88
CA ASP A 28 4.98 16.69 11.78
C ASP A 28 5.82 17.80 11.13
N ARG A 29 6.85 17.41 10.35
CA ARG A 29 7.85 18.33 9.79
C ARG A 29 7.77 18.49 8.27
N GLY A 30 7.00 17.65 7.59
CA GLY A 30 6.96 17.56 6.14
C GLY A 30 8.03 16.62 5.57
N PHE A 31 7.68 15.91 4.50
CA PHE A 31 8.55 14.90 3.88
C PHE A 31 9.88 15.47 3.39
N ALA A 32 9.88 16.65 2.78
CA ALA A 32 11.08 17.30 2.25
C ALA A 32 12.14 17.61 3.32
N GLU A 33 11.69 18.12 4.48
CA GLU A 33 12.54 18.59 5.59
C GLU A 33 13.11 17.47 6.47
N VAL A 34 12.61 16.24 6.31
CA VAL A 34 13.08 15.09 7.08
C VAL A 34 14.09 14.29 6.27
N SER A 35 15.29 14.14 6.82
CA SER A 35 16.34 13.28 6.26
C SER A 35 16.25 11.85 6.78
N VAL A 36 16.94 10.92 6.11
CA VAL A 36 17.08 9.53 6.63
C VAL A 36 17.88 9.50 7.94
N ASP A 37 18.73 10.50 8.20
CA ASP A 37 19.46 10.61 9.47
C ASP A 37 18.54 11.03 10.62
N ASP A 38 17.60 11.95 10.37
CA ASP A 38 16.55 12.29 11.34
C ASP A 38 15.74 11.05 11.74
N VAL A 39 15.31 10.25 10.75
CA VAL A 39 14.57 9.00 10.98
C VAL A 39 15.41 8.01 11.79
N ALA A 40 16.68 7.82 11.42
CA ALA A 40 17.57 6.90 12.13
C ALA A 40 17.79 7.34 13.59
N GLN A 41 18.01 8.64 13.82
CA GLN A 41 18.16 9.22 15.14
C GLN A 41 16.89 9.02 15.99
N ALA A 42 15.72 9.34 15.44
CA ALA A 42 14.45 9.19 16.14
C ALA A 42 14.12 7.72 16.46
N ALA A 43 14.48 6.78 15.58
CA ALA A 43 14.32 5.35 15.81
C ALA A 43 15.42 4.73 16.70
N GLY A 44 16.41 5.51 17.15
CA GLY A 44 17.51 5.04 17.99
C GLY A 44 18.43 4.02 17.31
N ILE A 45 18.58 4.12 15.99
CA ILE A 45 19.37 3.22 15.14
C ILE A 45 20.41 3.99 14.32
N ALA A 46 21.32 3.27 13.66
CA ALA A 46 22.21 3.90 12.69
C ALA A 46 21.55 4.01 11.32
N ARG A 47 21.96 5.02 10.54
CA ARG A 47 21.60 5.21 9.12
C ARG A 47 21.72 3.91 8.31
N ARG A 48 22.82 3.17 8.47
CA ARG A 48 23.04 1.87 7.80
C ARG A 48 21.95 0.83 8.10
N THR A 49 21.34 0.88 9.28
CA THR A 49 20.22 0.00 9.63
C THR A 49 18.96 0.36 8.85
N VAL A 50 18.68 1.65 8.64
CA VAL A 50 17.55 2.07 7.79
C VAL A 50 17.74 1.56 6.36
N PHE A 51 18.92 1.79 5.78
CA PHE A 51 19.22 1.34 4.41
C PHE A 51 19.31 -0.18 4.23
N ARG A 52 19.40 -0.94 5.33
CA ARG A 52 19.27 -2.40 5.26
C ARG A 52 17.84 -2.82 4.96
N TYR A 53 16.85 -2.03 5.35
CA TYR A 53 15.43 -2.32 5.16
C TYR A 53 14.82 -1.56 3.98
N TYR A 54 15.30 -0.35 3.70
CA TYR A 54 14.71 0.52 2.67
C TYR A 54 15.78 1.03 1.71
N ALA A 55 15.53 0.90 0.41
CA ALA A 55 16.45 1.35 -0.62
C ALA A 55 16.59 2.89 -0.67
N SER A 56 15.57 3.63 -0.22
CA SER A 56 15.52 5.09 -0.26
C SER A 56 14.60 5.64 0.83
N LYS A 57 14.60 6.98 1.02
CA LYS A 57 13.60 7.66 1.87
C LYS A 57 12.18 7.40 1.37
N ASN A 58 12.00 7.42 0.06
CA ASN A 58 10.70 7.28 -0.61
C ASN A 58 10.11 5.86 -0.42
N ALA A 59 10.94 4.86 -0.17
CA ALA A 59 10.49 3.49 0.12
C ALA A 59 9.95 3.31 1.55
N ILE A 60 10.31 4.19 2.50
CA ILE A 60 9.96 4.01 3.92
C ILE A 60 8.43 4.01 4.18
N PRO A 61 7.62 4.93 3.59
CA PRO A 61 6.17 4.93 3.75
C PRO A 61 5.49 3.65 3.23
N TRP A 62 6.09 2.99 2.25
CA TRP A 62 5.56 1.76 1.64
C TRP A 62 5.80 0.51 2.49
N GLY A 63 6.73 0.56 3.44
CA GLY A 63 6.98 -0.56 4.34
C GLY A 63 7.45 -1.81 3.58
N ASP A 64 7.00 -2.97 4.03
CA ASP A 64 7.19 -4.25 3.32
C ASP A 64 6.08 -4.45 2.27
N PHE A 65 6.18 -3.69 1.18
CA PHE A 65 5.16 -3.70 0.14
C PHE A 65 5.05 -5.05 -0.58
N ASP A 66 6.15 -5.80 -0.69
CA ASP A 66 6.13 -7.13 -1.30
C ASP A 66 5.24 -8.09 -0.50
N SER A 67 5.32 -8.04 0.84
CA SER A 67 4.41 -8.80 1.70
C SER A 67 2.94 -8.37 1.53
N HIS A 68 2.68 -7.08 1.28
CA HIS A 68 1.33 -6.60 0.96
C HIS A 68 0.84 -7.14 -0.40
N LEU A 69 1.66 -7.16 -1.44
CA LEU A 69 1.31 -7.74 -2.75
C LEU A 69 1.03 -9.25 -2.65
N GLN A 70 1.86 -9.98 -1.89
CA GLN A 70 1.63 -11.40 -1.62
C GLN A 70 0.32 -11.64 -0.84
N HIS A 71 -0.05 -10.73 0.06
CA HIS A 71 -1.34 -10.81 0.76
C HIS A 71 -2.51 -10.63 -0.20
N LEU A 72 -2.45 -9.64 -1.10
CA LEU A 72 -3.46 -9.43 -2.13
C LEU A 72 -3.61 -10.66 -3.06
N ASP A 73 -2.50 -11.21 -3.55
CA ASP A 73 -2.53 -12.41 -4.41
C ASP A 73 -3.16 -13.60 -3.67
N LYS A 74 -2.86 -13.78 -2.37
CA LYS A 74 -3.51 -14.80 -1.54
C LYS A 74 -5.01 -14.58 -1.38
N LEU A 75 -5.46 -13.35 -1.16
CA LEU A 75 -6.90 -13.04 -1.08
C LEU A 75 -7.61 -13.40 -2.39
N LEU A 76 -7.03 -12.99 -3.53
CA LEU A 76 -7.57 -13.30 -4.86
C LEU A 76 -7.58 -14.80 -5.15
N ALA A 77 -6.55 -15.53 -4.74
CA ALA A 77 -6.45 -16.99 -4.91
C ALA A 77 -7.45 -17.78 -4.04
N GLN A 78 -8.00 -17.17 -2.99
CA GLN A 78 -8.97 -17.80 -2.09
C GLN A 78 -10.43 -17.55 -2.50
N VAL A 79 -10.68 -16.69 -3.48
CA VAL A 79 -12.03 -16.45 -3.99
C VAL A 79 -12.55 -17.70 -4.70
N ASP A 80 -13.85 -18.00 -4.53
CA ASP A 80 -14.52 -19.09 -5.23
C ASP A 80 -14.36 -18.92 -6.75
N PRO A 81 -13.81 -19.91 -7.48
CA PRO A 81 -13.69 -19.86 -8.94
C PRO A 81 -15.02 -19.64 -9.67
N ALA A 82 -16.16 -20.01 -9.06
CA ALA A 82 -17.49 -19.81 -9.61
C ALA A 82 -18.06 -18.40 -9.34
N MET A 83 -17.43 -17.61 -8.46
CA MET A 83 -17.84 -16.23 -8.19
C MET A 83 -17.58 -15.35 -9.43
N PRO A 84 -18.57 -14.53 -9.86
CA PRO A 84 -18.38 -13.55 -10.93
C PRO A 84 -17.10 -12.72 -10.74
N LEU A 85 -16.39 -12.41 -11.82
CA LEU A 85 -15.12 -11.69 -11.79
C LEU A 85 -15.26 -10.31 -11.10
N GLY A 86 -16.33 -9.58 -11.40
CA GLY A 86 -16.63 -8.29 -10.75
C GLY A 86 -16.75 -8.44 -9.23
N GLU A 87 -17.57 -9.39 -8.77
CA GLU A 87 -17.75 -9.68 -7.35
C GLU A 87 -16.42 -10.11 -6.67
N ALA A 88 -15.64 -10.96 -7.33
CA ALA A 88 -14.34 -11.41 -6.84
C ALA A 88 -13.36 -10.24 -6.63
N LEU A 89 -13.30 -9.31 -7.58
CA LEU A 89 -12.47 -8.10 -7.48
C LEU A 89 -12.95 -7.18 -6.37
N ARG A 90 -14.27 -7.03 -6.19
CA ARG A 90 -14.86 -6.22 -5.11
C ARG A 90 -14.51 -6.79 -3.73
N VAL A 91 -14.68 -8.10 -3.55
CA VAL A 91 -14.35 -8.81 -2.30
C VAL A 91 -12.87 -8.63 -1.98
N ALA A 92 -11.97 -8.90 -2.94
CA ALA A 92 -10.54 -8.75 -2.73
C ALA A 92 -10.14 -7.31 -2.40
N LEU A 93 -10.72 -6.31 -3.09
CA LEU A 93 -10.48 -4.89 -2.82
C LEU A 93 -10.89 -4.53 -1.38
N LEU A 94 -12.06 -4.94 -0.92
CA LEU A 94 -12.53 -4.62 0.43
C LEU A 94 -11.73 -5.38 1.50
N SER A 95 -11.49 -6.68 1.32
CA SER A 95 -10.71 -7.49 2.26
C SER A 95 -9.29 -6.98 2.42
N PHE A 96 -8.62 -6.59 1.32
CA PHE A 96 -7.25 -6.07 1.35
C PHE A 96 -7.14 -4.73 2.10
N ASN A 97 -8.22 -3.95 2.15
CA ASN A 97 -8.25 -2.62 2.77
C ASN A 97 -9.11 -2.59 4.05
N THR A 98 -9.35 -3.74 4.68
CA THR A 98 -10.03 -3.85 5.96
C THR A 98 -8.99 -3.92 7.08
N PHE A 99 -9.12 -3.04 8.07
CA PHE A 99 -8.19 -2.88 9.18
C PHE A 99 -8.95 -2.77 10.49
N ASP A 100 -8.30 -3.06 11.63
CA ASP A 100 -8.87 -2.66 12.91
C ASP A 100 -8.81 -1.12 13.09
N GLU A 101 -9.45 -0.61 14.15
CA GLU A 101 -9.52 0.84 14.40
C GLU A 101 -8.13 1.49 14.54
N SER A 102 -7.21 0.82 15.24
CA SER A 102 -5.86 1.33 15.47
C SER A 102 -5.02 1.34 14.20
N GLU A 103 -5.16 0.30 13.38
CA GLU A 103 -4.53 0.19 12.07
C GLU A 103 -5.12 1.16 11.07
N THR A 104 -6.43 1.43 11.12
CA THR A 104 -7.11 2.42 10.27
C THR A 104 -6.52 3.81 10.48
N ILE A 105 -6.29 4.23 11.72
CA ILE A 105 -5.68 5.53 12.04
C ILE A 105 -4.26 5.61 11.47
N ARG A 106 -3.45 4.57 11.67
CA ARG A 106 -2.07 4.50 11.17
C ARG A 106 -2.00 4.46 9.65
N HIS A 107 -2.92 3.72 9.02
CA HIS A 107 -3.03 3.65 7.57
C HIS A 107 -3.47 4.98 6.96
N ARG A 108 -4.38 5.70 7.61
CA ARG A 108 -4.79 7.05 7.20
C ARG A 108 -3.60 8.00 7.19
N GLN A 109 -2.77 8.00 8.24
CA GLN A 109 -1.54 8.79 8.28
C GLN A 109 -0.57 8.40 7.16
N ARG A 110 -0.38 7.10 6.92
CA ARG A 110 0.45 6.60 5.81
C ARG A 110 -0.03 7.12 4.46
N MET A 111 -1.33 6.97 4.19
CA MET A 111 -1.91 7.35 2.91
C MET A 111 -1.92 8.87 2.70
N ARG A 112 -2.06 9.70 3.75
CA ARG A 112 -1.82 11.15 3.65
C ARG A 112 -0.42 11.45 3.18
N VAL A 113 0.59 10.86 3.81
CA VAL A 113 1.99 11.08 3.41
C VAL A 113 2.19 10.68 1.95
N ILE A 114 1.71 9.50 1.54
CA ILE A 114 1.87 8.99 0.17
C ILE A 114 1.13 9.86 -0.85
N LEU A 115 -0.15 10.17 -0.61
CA LEU A 115 -1.01 10.84 -1.60
C LEU A 115 -0.83 12.36 -1.66
N GLN A 116 -0.43 13.00 -0.55
CA GLN A 116 -0.31 14.46 -0.47
C GLN A 116 1.14 14.95 -0.61
N THR A 117 2.10 14.07 -0.89
CA THR A 117 3.50 14.42 -1.13
C THR A 117 3.87 14.23 -2.62
N PRO A 118 4.17 15.30 -3.38
CA PRO A 118 4.47 15.20 -4.80
C PRO A 118 5.63 14.26 -5.16
N GLU A 119 6.71 14.25 -4.36
CA GLU A 119 7.86 13.38 -4.58
C GLU A 119 7.52 11.91 -4.39
N LEU A 120 6.57 11.61 -3.50
CA LEU A 120 6.09 10.25 -3.31
C LEU A 120 5.18 9.84 -4.45
N GLN A 121 4.32 10.71 -4.98
CA GLN A 121 3.46 10.39 -6.13
C GLN A 121 4.24 9.82 -7.32
N ALA A 122 5.40 10.41 -7.65
CA ALA A 122 6.27 9.88 -8.71
C ALA A 122 6.81 8.48 -8.38
N TYR A 123 7.25 8.26 -7.13
CA TYR A 123 7.75 6.95 -6.67
C TYR A 123 6.63 5.89 -6.58
N SER A 124 5.45 6.30 -6.15
CA SER A 124 4.25 5.47 -6.00
C SER A 124 3.89 4.77 -7.31
N MET A 125 4.20 5.37 -8.46
CA MET A 125 3.89 4.78 -9.76
C MET A 125 4.56 3.41 -9.98
N THR A 126 5.78 3.22 -9.44
CA THR A 126 6.46 1.92 -9.46
C THR A 126 5.76 0.92 -8.54
N MET A 127 5.28 1.38 -7.38
CA MET A 127 4.58 0.52 -6.42
C MET A 127 3.20 0.11 -6.95
N TYR A 128 2.47 1.04 -7.55
CA TYR A 128 1.19 0.78 -8.21
C TYR A 128 1.33 -0.16 -9.41
N ALA A 129 2.47 -0.19 -10.09
CA ALA A 129 2.73 -1.18 -11.14
C ALA A 129 2.70 -2.61 -10.59
N GLY A 130 3.41 -2.89 -9.50
CA GLY A 130 3.38 -4.21 -8.86
C GLY A 130 1.98 -4.59 -8.35
N TRP A 131 1.23 -3.63 -7.82
CA TRP A 131 -0.17 -3.87 -7.43
C TRP A 131 -1.06 -4.24 -8.62
N ARG A 132 -0.94 -3.51 -9.74
CA ARG A 132 -1.67 -3.80 -10.98
C ARG A 132 -1.27 -5.13 -11.59
N GLU A 133 -0.01 -5.54 -11.49
CA GLU A 133 0.45 -6.86 -11.96
C GLU A 133 -0.25 -8.01 -11.23
N VAL A 134 -0.49 -7.87 -9.92
CA VAL A 134 -1.26 -8.87 -9.16
C VAL A 134 -2.70 -8.97 -9.67
N ILE A 135 -3.39 -7.84 -9.86
CA ILE A 135 -4.74 -7.80 -10.41
C ILE A 135 -4.78 -8.39 -11.83
N ALA A 136 -3.86 -7.96 -12.69
CA ALA A 136 -3.75 -8.45 -14.06
C ALA A 136 -3.52 -9.96 -14.10
N GLY A 137 -2.64 -10.50 -13.24
CA GLY A 137 -2.39 -11.92 -13.12
C GLY A 137 -3.64 -12.72 -12.71
N PHE A 138 -4.44 -12.19 -11.79
CA PHE A 138 -5.70 -12.82 -11.41
C PHE A 138 -6.72 -12.81 -12.57
N VAL A 139 -6.93 -11.66 -13.21
CA VAL A 139 -7.90 -11.52 -14.32
C VAL A 139 -7.50 -12.39 -15.51
N ALA A 140 -6.22 -12.42 -15.87
CA ALA A 140 -5.69 -13.30 -16.92
C ALA A 140 -6.03 -14.78 -16.65
N ARG A 141 -5.76 -15.27 -15.43
CA ARG A 141 -6.10 -16.66 -15.03
C ARG A 141 -7.59 -16.94 -15.12
N ARG A 142 -8.44 -15.98 -14.74
CA ARG A 142 -9.91 -16.12 -14.75
C ARG A 142 -10.51 -16.14 -16.15
N THR A 143 -9.90 -15.41 -17.09
CA THR A 143 -10.43 -15.21 -18.45
C THR A 143 -9.72 -16.06 -19.50
N GLY A 144 -8.58 -16.67 -19.17
CA GLY A 144 -7.73 -17.39 -20.12
C GLY A 144 -6.95 -16.48 -21.09
N LEU A 145 -6.88 -15.18 -20.79
CA LEU A 145 -6.16 -14.16 -21.56
C LEU A 145 -4.72 -13.98 -21.05
N GLU A 146 -3.91 -13.27 -21.82
CA GLU A 146 -2.55 -12.88 -21.42
C GLU A 146 -2.57 -11.63 -20.54
N THR A 147 -1.60 -11.50 -19.62
CA THR A 147 -1.53 -10.34 -18.72
C THR A 147 -1.34 -9.01 -19.46
N THR A 148 -0.84 -9.05 -20.69
CA THR A 148 -0.64 -7.87 -21.54
C THR A 148 -1.86 -7.50 -22.37
N ASP A 149 -2.92 -8.31 -22.36
CA ASP A 149 -4.12 -8.03 -23.16
C ASP A 149 -4.85 -6.78 -22.68
N LEU A 150 -5.45 -6.04 -23.62
CA LEU A 150 -6.08 -4.74 -23.35
C LEU A 150 -7.14 -4.83 -22.25
N LEU A 151 -7.98 -5.88 -22.28
CA LEU A 151 -9.01 -6.11 -21.27
C LEU A 151 -8.40 -6.28 -19.88
N VAL A 152 -7.39 -7.15 -19.76
CA VAL A 152 -6.72 -7.47 -18.49
C VAL A 152 -6.05 -6.23 -17.90
N GLN A 153 -5.32 -5.48 -18.73
CA GLN A 153 -4.70 -4.23 -18.29
C GLN A 153 -5.74 -3.17 -17.93
N THR A 154 -6.82 -3.03 -18.70
CA THR A 154 -7.89 -2.06 -18.41
C THR A 154 -8.52 -2.35 -17.07
N VAL A 155 -8.84 -3.61 -16.76
CA VAL A 155 -9.36 -3.98 -15.42
C VAL A 155 -8.35 -3.62 -14.33
N ALA A 156 -7.07 -3.94 -14.49
CA ALA A 156 -6.05 -3.61 -13.50
C ALA A 156 -5.91 -2.10 -13.24
N TRP A 157 -5.94 -1.28 -14.30
CA TRP A 157 -5.92 0.19 -14.18
C TRP A 157 -7.19 0.75 -13.57
N THR A 158 -8.36 0.24 -13.96
CA THR A 158 -9.65 0.63 -13.38
C THR A 158 -9.68 0.35 -11.88
N MET A 159 -9.22 -0.82 -11.46
CA MET A 159 -9.15 -1.18 -10.04
C MET A 159 -8.22 -0.25 -9.24
N LEU A 160 -7.10 0.17 -9.83
CA LEU A 160 -6.24 1.18 -9.21
C LEU A 160 -6.95 2.54 -9.11
N GLY A 161 -7.65 2.96 -10.17
CA GLY A 161 -8.43 4.20 -10.19
C GLY A 161 -9.52 4.24 -9.12
N VAL A 162 -10.26 3.14 -8.95
CA VAL A 162 -11.25 2.95 -7.88
C VAL A 162 -10.59 3.13 -6.51
N ALA A 163 -9.47 2.45 -6.27
CA ALA A 163 -8.77 2.53 -4.98
C ALA A 163 -8.29 3.96 -4.70
N LEU A 164 -7.63 4.62 -5.65
CA LEU A 164 -7.10 5.98 -5.47
C LEU A 164 -8.21 7.00 -5.25
N SER A 165 -9.29 6.94 -6.03
CA SER A 165 -10.45 7.83 -5.85
C SER A 165 -11.08 7.66 -4.47
N ALA A 166 -11.23 6.40 -4.01
CA ALA A 166 -11.76 6.11 -2.68
C ALA A 166 -10.83 6.62 -1.57
N TYR A 167 -9.52 6.44 -1.71
CA TYR A 167 -8.54 6.94 -0.75
C TYR A 167 -8.55 8.46 -0.66
N GLU A 168 -8.57 9.17 -1.79
CA GLU A 168 -8.62 10.63 -1.79
C GLU A 168 -9.89 11.15 -1.12
N HIS A 169 -11.05 10.56 -1.44
CA HIS A 169 -12.32 10.90 -0.80
C HIS A 169 -12.30 10.64 0.71
N TRP A 170 -11.85 9.45 1.11
CA TRP A 170 -11.70 9.06 2.51
C TRP A 170 -10.76 9.98 3.29
N LEU A 171 -9.65 10.42 2.68
CA LEU A 171 -8.70 11.33 3.32
C LEU A 171 -9.24 12.76 3.47
N ALA A 172 -10.12 13.19 2.57
CA ALA A 172 -10.74 14.51 2.60
C ALA A 172 -11.85 14.64 3.66
N ASP A 173 -12.47 13.53 4.07
CA ASP A 173 -13.55 13.51 5.06
C ASP A 173 -13.32 12.45 6.15
N GLU A 174 -13.08 12.88 7.39
CA GLU A 174 -12.86 12.01 8.56
C GLU A 174 -14.11 11.21 8.97
N SER A 175 -15.31 11.65 8.55
CA SER A 175 -16.56 10.95 8.87
C SER A 175 -16.82 9.75 7.97
N VAL A 176 -16.14 9.67 6.81
CA VAL A 176 -16.29 8.58 5.85
C VAL A 176 -15.42 7.40 6.27
N SER A 177 -16.00 6.19 6.22
CA SER A 177 -15.24 4.95 6.41
C SER A 177 -14.57 4.51 5.11
N LEU A 178 -13.36 3.95 5.20
CA LEU A 178 -12.63 3.47 4.02
C LEU A 178 -13.38 2.35 3.27
N PRO A 179 -13.98 1.34 3.95
CA PRO A 179 -14.75 0.31 3.25
C PRO A 179 -15.95 0.86 2.49
N GLN A 180 -16.63 1.88 3.04
CA GLN A 180 -17.73 2.56 2.35
C GLN A 180 -17.22 3.29 1.10
N ALA A 181 -16.17 4.11 1.21
CA ALA A 181 -15.61 4.83 0.07
C ALA A 181 -15.15 3.88 -1.06
N LEU A 182 -14.52 2.75 -0.71
CA LEU A 182 -14.10 1.74 -1.68
C LEU A 182 -15.29 1.03 -2.34
N GLY A 183 -16.32 0.68 -1.56
CA GLY A 183 -17.54 0.07 -2.07
C GLY A 183 -18.25 1.01 -3.04
N ASP A 184 -18.50 2.25 -2.62
CA ASP A 184 -19.19 3.26 -3.43
C ASP A 184 -18.42 3.55 -4.73
N ALA A 185 -17.08 3.66 -4.66
CA ALA A 185 -16.24 3.87 -5.85
C ALA A 185 -16.23 2.64 -6.78
N PHE A 186 -16.24 1.42 -6.25
CA PHE A 186 -16.32 0.20 -7.05
C PHE A 186 -17.68 0.08 -7.76
N ASP A 187 -18.77 0.40 -7.05
CA ASP A 187 -20.12 0.26 -7.56
C ASP A 187 -20.40 1.20 -8.75
N VAL A 188 -19.60 2.26 -8.93
CA VAL A 188 -19.61 3.13 -10.13
C VAL A 188 -19.15 2.38 -11.40
N VAL A 189 -18.22 1.43 -11.27
CA VAL A 189 -17.62 0.70 -12.41
C VAL A 189 -18.10 -0.75 -12.52
N SER A 190 -18.85 -1.25 -11.53
CA SER A 190 -19.26 -2.66 -11.41
C SER A 190 -20.01 -3.17 -12.64
N THR A 191 -20.91 -2.37 -13.22
CA THR A 191 -21.71 -2.78 -14.38
C THR A 191 -20.84 -3.23 -15.55
N GLY A 192 -19.72 -2.53 -15.83
CA GLY A 192 -18.82 -2.91 -16.91
C GLY A 192 -17.99 -4.17 -16.60
N LEU A 193 -17.75 -4.47 -15.32
CA LEU A 193 -17.04 -5.67 -14.89
C LEU A 193 -17.95 -6.89 -14.89
N ASP A 194 -19.23 -6.73 -14.51
CA ASP A 194 -20.23 -7.80 -14.48
C ASP A 194 -20.55 -8.33 -15.89
N GLU A 195 -20.36 -7.51 -16.92
CA GLU A 195 -20.52 -7.93 -18.32
C GLU A 195 -19.39 -8.81 -18.84
N LEU A 196 -18.25 -8.89 -18.14
CA LEU A 196 -17.10 -9.72 -18.54
C LEU A 196 -17.33 -11.22 -18.33
N ASP A 197 -18.29 -11.58 -17.47
CA ASP A 197 -18.65 -12.97 -17.18
C ASP A 197 -19.75 -13.52 -18.12
N ARG A 198 -20.29 -12.70 -19.04
CA ARG A 198 -21.32 -13.09 -20.03
C ARG A 198 -20.71 -13.63 -21.32
#